data_AF-A0A2E7FGW0-F1
#
_entry.id   AF-A0A2E7FGW0-F1
#
_cell.length_a   1.000
_cell.length_b   1.000
_cell.length_c   1.000
_cell.angle_alpha   90.00
_cell.angle_beta   90.00
_cell.angle_gamma   90.00
#
_symmetry.space_group_name_H-M   'P 1'
#
loop_
_entity.id
_entity.type
_entity.pdbx_description
1 polymer ?
#
loop_
_entity_poly.entity_id
_entity_poly.type
_entity_poly.pdbx_seq_one_letter_code
_entity_poly.pdbx_strand_id
1 'polypeptide(L)'
;DRRVSILEEEGVVFKTGVEVGKNFSVEKLKNFDAVILCGGATVRRGLPIPGSDSKGVVQAMDFLPKSNRWVDGLTDIDPELHAQGKNVIVIGGGDTGSDCIGTSNRQGAASVTNFEIMPRPADDRTAEHPWPYWPFKHKTSSSHEEGSEREFSIMTKEFVTDDEGRLSGLKTVQVRWEKQEGERPKLVEEPNSEKEWPCDLALLALGFTGPEPTLAEQLGIQLDERSNINADTKSYQTNIPHIFAAGDMRRGQSLIVWAISEGREAAYQVDQFLMGTTQLPTKKHGDLPNHP
;
A
#
# COMPACT_ATOMS: atom_id res chain seq x y z
N ASP A 1 13.53 1.26 -19.99
CA ASP A 1 13.48 1.45 -18.53
C ASP A 1 14.88 1.77 -18.02
N ARG A 2 15.20 3.06 -17.79
CA ARG A 2 16.61 3.52 -17.66
C ARG A 2 17.34 2.94 -16.45
N ARG A 3 16.65 2.78 -15.32
CA ARG A 3 17.29 2.31 -14.07
C ARG A 3 17.58 0.81 -14.12
N VAL A 4 16.67 0.03 -14.72
CA VAL A 4 16.84 -1.42 -14.91
C VAL A 4 18.03 -1.70 -15.82
N SER A 5 18.16 -0.99 -16.95
CA SER A 5 19.28 -1.18 -17.88
C SER A 5 20.65 -0.96 -17.22
N ILE A 6 20.78 0.02 -16.32
CA ILE A 6 22.02 0.24 -15.56
C ILE A 6 22.34 -0.98 -14.67
N LEU A 7 21.34 -1.57 -14.00
CA LEU A 7 21.54 -2.74 -13.15
C LEU A 7 21.93 -3.98 -13.98
N GLU A 8 21.37 -4.12 -15.18
CA GLU A 8 21.75 -5.19 -16.13
C GLU A 8 23.20 -5.02 -16.59
N GLU A 9 23.62 -3.79 -16.92
CA GLU A 9 25.01 -3.46 -17.29
C GLU A 9 25.99 -3.70 -16.12
N GLU A 10 25.56 -3.51 -14.88
CA GLU A 10 26.30 -3.84 -13.66
C GLU A 10 26.35 -5.36 -13.38
N GLY A 11 25.65 -6.18 -14.18
CA GLY A 11 25.69 -7.65 -14.11
C GLY A 11 24.54 -8.29 -13.34
N VAL A 12 23.51 -7.53 -12.95
CA VAL A 12 22.31 -8.08 -12.30
C VAL A 12 21.48 -8.86 -13.31
N VAL A 13 21.19 -10.13 -13.01
CA VAL A 13 20.35 -10.99 -13.85
C VAL A 13 18.90 -10.96 -13.38
N PHE A 14 18.01 -10.39 -14.18
CA PHE A 14 16.56 -10.41 -13.91
C PHE A 14 15.90 -11.67 -14.49
N LYS A 15 15.19 -12.42 -13.64
CA LYS A 15 14.35 -13.55 -14.03
C LYS A 15 12.88 -13.19 -13.77
N THR A 16 12.15 -12.79 -14.82
CA THR A 16 10.74 -12.39 -14.73
C THR A 16 9.79 -13.59 -14.92
N GLY A 17 8.53 -13.43 -14.52
CA GLY A 17 7.56 -14.53 -14.52
C GLY A 17 7.87 -15.64 -13.51
N VAL A 18 8.74 -15.36 -12.55
CA VAL A 18 9.20 -16.27 -11.49
C VAL A 18 8.60 -15.81 -10.16
N GLU A 19 7.92 -16.72 -9.48
CA GLU A 19 7.33 -16.53 -8.16
C GLU A 19 7.81 -17.66 -7.23
N VAL A 20 8.66 -17.28 -6.28
CA VAL A 20 9.27 -18.20 -5.31
C VAL A 20 8.20 -18.75 -4.37
N GLY A 21 8.21 -20.07 -4.16
CA GLY A 21 7.19 -20.79 -3.41
C GLY A 21 5.94 -21.17 -4.22
N LYS A 22 5.86 -20.75 -5.49
CA LYS A 22 4.80 -21.19 -6.43
C LYS A 22 5.37 -21.90 -7.66
N ASN A 23 5.83 -21.16 -8.67
CA ASN A 23 6.41 -21.74 -9.88
C ASN A 23 7.94 -21.88 -9.81
N PHE A 24 8.56 -21.36 -8.74
CA PHE A 24 9.95 -21.59 -8.40
C PHE A 24 10.05 -22.14 -6.98
N SER A 25 10.48 -23.40 -6.86
CA SER A 25 10.57 -24.08 -5.55
C SER A 25 11.54 -23.37 -4.61
N VAL A 26 11.14 -23.21 -3.34
CA VAL A 26 11.99 -22.68 -2.26
C VAL A 26 13.26 -23.51 -2.06
N GLU A 27 13.24 -24.80 -2.39
CA GLU A 27 14.42 -25.67 -2.28
C GLU A 27 15.57 -25.21 -3.17
N LYS A 28 15.26 -24.56 -4.29
CA LYS A 28 16.29 -24.02 -5.19
C LYS A 28 17.05 -22.84 -4.57
N LEU A 29 16.50 -22.19 -3.53
CA LEU A 29 17.18 -21.12 -2.82
C LEU A 29 18.44 -21.60 -2.08
N LYS A 30 18.54 -22.91 -1.80
CA LYS A 30 19.75 -23.52 -1.19
C LYS A 30 20.99 -23.43 -2.09
N ASN A 31 20.83 -23.11 -3.38
CA ASN A 31 21.95 -22.92 -4.31
C ASN A 31 22.58 -21.52 -4.23
N PHE A 32 22.07 -20.64 -3.36
CA PHE A 32 22.58 -19.29 -3.17
C PHE A 32 23.21 -19.15 -1.79
N ASP A 33 24.36 -18.47 -1.71
CA ASP A 33 25.07 -18.24 -0.45
C ASP A 33 24.33 -17.27 0.48
N ALA A 34 23.53 -16.36 -0.09
CA ALA A 34 22.65 -15.45 0.63
C ALA A 34 21.39 -15.14 -0.20
N VAL A 35 20.27 -14.90 0.49
CA VAL A 35 18.97 -14.53 -0.11
C VAL A 35 18.42 -13.29 0.58
N ILE A 36 17.96 -12.30 -0.19
CA ILE A 36 17.25 -11.12 0.35
C ILE A 36 15.80 -11.17 -0.12
N LEU A 37 14.87 -11.18 0.84
CA LEU A 37 13.44 -11.15 0.60
C LEU A 37 12.95 -9.70 0.47
N CYS A 38 12.50 -9.34 -0.74
CA CYS A 38 12.02 -8.00 -1.11
C CYS A 38 10.65 -8.06 -1.83
N GLY A 39 9.78 -9.00 -1.44
CA GLY A 39 8.50 -9.27 -2.12
C GLY A 39 7.38 -8.24 -1.90
N GLY A 40 7.63 -7.22 -1.08
CA GLY A 40 6.64 -6.19 -0.75
C GLY A 40 5.61 -6.61 0.30
N ALA A 41 4.58 -5.79 0.47
CA ALA A 41 3.40 -6.08 1.30
C ALA A 41 2.16 -6.14 0.41
N THR A 42 1.69 -7.36 0.15
CA THR A 42 0.75 -7.71 -0.92
C THR A 42 -0.63 -8.09 -0.38
N VAL A 43 -0.73 -8.44 0.91
CA VAL A 43 -2.00 -8.77 1.56
C VAL A 43 -2.80 -7.49 1.76
N ARG A 44 -3.90 -7.38 1.00
CA ARG A 44 -4.73 -6.18 0.91
C ARG A 44 -5.74 -6.13 2.04
N ARG A 45 -6.07 -4.93 2.51
CA ARG A 45 -7.21 -4.75 3.42
C ARG A 45 -8.53 -4.79 2.64
N GLY A 46 -9.38 -5.73 3.02
CA GLY A 46 -10.77 -5.77 2.57
C GLY A 46 -11.66 -4.84 3.39
N LEU A 47 -12.93 -4.78 2.99
CA LEU A 47 -14.00 -4.12 3.74
C LEU A 47 -15.16 -5.12 3.87
N PRO A 48 -15.17 -5.98 4.92
CA PRO A 48 -16.10 -7.10 5.03
C PRO A 48 -17.49 -6.63 5.49
N ILE A 49 -18.17 -5.91 4.61
CA ILE A 49 -19.52 -5.39 4.81
C ILE A 49 -20.46 -5.98 3.74
N PRO A 50 -21.79 -5.93 3.95
CA PRO A 50 -22.74 -6.41 2.96
C PRO A 50 -22.50 -5.81 1.56
N GLY A 51 -22.54 -6.67 0.54
CA GLY A 51 -22.31 -6.31 -0.86
C GLY A 51 -20.84 -6.08 -1.25
N SER A 52 -19.87 -6.31 -0.36
CA SER A 52 -18.43 -6.10 -0.66
C SER A 52 -17.85 -6.99 -1.77
N ASP A 53 -18.55 -8.05 -2.14
CA ASP A 53 -18.24 -8.99 -3.22
C ASP A 53 -18.97 -8.67 -4.54
N SER A 54 -19.77 -7.60 -4.56
CA SER A 54 -20.56 -7.21 -5.73
C SER A 54 -19.69 -6.77 -6.90
N LYS A 55 -20.17 -7.00 -8.12
CA LYS A 55 -19.51 -6.50 -9.33
C LYS A 55 -19.49 -4.97 -9.31
N GLY A 56 -18.30 -4.38 -9.41
CA GLY A 56 -18.09 -2.93 -9.28
C GLY A 56 -17.43 -2.52 -7.96
N VAL A 57 -17.31 -3.41 -6.97
CA VAL A 57 -16.44 -3.20 -5.80
C VAL A 57 -15.08 -3.82 -6.09
N VAL A 58 -14.04 -2.98 -6.20
CA VAL A 58 -12.74 -3.37 -6.74
C VAL A 58 -11.62 -2.90 -5.83
N GLN A 59 -10.62 -3.74 -5.61
CA GLN A 59 -9.39 -3.33 -4.92
C GLN A 59 -8.59 -2.38 -5.81
N ALA A 60 -8.02 -1.32 -5.24
CA ALA A 60 -7.24 -0.33 -6.00
C ALA A 60 -6.11 -0.98 -6.83
N MET A 61 -5.50 -2.06 -6.31
CA MET A 61 -4.44 -2.80 -7.02
C MET A 61 -4.92 -3.72 -8.15
N ASP A 62 -6.22 -3.93 -8.32
CA ASP A 62 -6.75 -4.56 -9.53
C ASP A 62 -7.07 -3.53 -10.60
N PHE A 63 -7.36 -2.28 -10.19
CA PHE A 63 -7.65 -1.16 -11.08
C PHE A 63 -6.37 -0.48 -11.63
N LEU A 64 -5.48 0.00 -10.76
CA LEU A 64 -4.34 0.83 -11.16
C LEU A 64 -3.36 0.11 -12.10
N PRO A 65 -2.91 -1.14 -11.83
CA PRO A 65 -1.98 -1.82 -12.73
C PRO A 65 -2.59 -2.16 -14.10
N LYS A 66 -3.91 -2.36 -14.17
CA LYS A 66 -4.59 -2.54 -15.46
C LYS A 66 -4.66 -1.23 -16.24
N SER A 67 -4.95 -0.11 -15.57
CA SER A 67 -4.89 1.20 -16.20
C SER A 67 -3.48 1.51 -16.72
N ASN A 68 -2.43 1.24 -15.95
CA ASN A 68 -1.04 1.46 -16.38
C ASN A 68 -0.72 0.63 -17.64
N ARG A 69 -1.06 -0.67 -17.65
CA ARG A 69 -0.83 -1.53 -18.82
C ARG A 69 -1.59 -1.06 -20.07
N TRP A 70 -2.81 -0.56 -19.90
CA TRP A 70 -3.57 0.01 -21.00
C TRP A 70 -2.91 1.28 -21.55
N VAL A 71 -2.52 2.21 -20.67
CA VAL A 71 -1.83 3.45 -21.07
C VAL A 71 -0.50 3.15 -21.75
N ASP A 72 0.21 2.11 -21.32
CA ASP A 72 1.45 1.62 -21.93
C ASP A 72 1.21 0.82 -23.23
N GLY A 73 -0.04 0.64 -23.66
CA GLY A 73 -0.40 -0.10 -24.87
C GLY A 73 -0.18 -1.63 -24.79
N LEU A 74 -0.06 -2.17 -23.57
CA LEU A 74 0.18 -3.59 -23.32
C LEU A 74 -1.10 -4.42 -23.25
N THR A 75 -2.24 -3.78 -22.99
CA THR A 75 -3.56 -4.42 -22.90
C THR A 75 -4.66 -3.53 -23.46
N ASP A 76 -5.76 -4.13 -23.87
CA ASP A 76 -6.99 -3.38 -24.20
C ASP A 76 -7.67 -2.82 -22.94
N ILE A 77 -8.62 -1.91 -23.16
CA ILE A 77 -9.48 -1.39 -22.10
C ILE A 77 -10.32 -2.52 -21.53
N ASP A 78 -10.36 -2.61 -20.19
CA ASP A 78 -11.29 -3.46 -19.46
C ASP A 78 -12.57 -2.65 -19.14
N PRO A 79 -13.72 -2.91 -19.79
CA PRO A 79 -14.93 -2.10 -19.61
C PRO A 79 -15.49 -2.15 -18.19
N GLU A 80 -15.26 -3.25 -17.46
CA GLU A 80 -15.73 -3.38 -16.07
C GLU A 80 -14.95 -2.43 -15.14
N LEU A 81 -13.68 -2.20 -15.44
CA LEU A 81 -12.78 -1.39 -14.62
C LEU A 81 -12.57 0.03 -15.13
N HIS A 82 -12.91 0.34 -16.38
CA HIS A 82 -12.76 1.69 -16.92
C HIS A 82 -13.79 2.65 -16.29
N ALA A 83 -13.34 3.83 -15.85
CA ALA A 83 -14.16 4.78 -15.10
C ALA A 83 -15.05 5.68 -15.96
N GLN A 84 -14.89 5.69 -17.29
CA GLN A 84 -15.67 6.56 -18.21
C GLN A 84 -17.16 6.56 -17.91
N GLY A 85 -17.71 7.73 -17.59
CA GLY A 85 -19.14 7.93 -17.34
C GLY A 85 -19.67 7.31 -16.05
N LYS A 86 -18.82 6.72 -15.20
CA LYS A 86 -19.20 6.11 -13.92
C LYS A 86 -19.12 7.11 -12.76
N ASN A 87 -19.97 6.93 -11.76
CA ASN A 87 -19.84 7.55 -10.44
C ASN A 87 -18.85 6.70 -9.62
N VAL A 88 -17.66 7.24 -9.40
CA VAL A 88 -16.57 6.51 -8.74
C VAL A 88 -16.46 6.94 -7.28
N ILE A 89 -16.46 5.98 -6.36
CA ILE A 89 -16.16 6.23 -4.96
C ILE A 89 -14.84 5.58 -4.58
N VAL A 90 -13.87 6.38 -4.14
CA VAL A 90 -12.56 5.93 -3.68
C VAL A 90 -12.57 5.89 -2.15
N ILE A 91 -12.43 4.70 -1.56
CA ILE A 91 -12.43 4.52 -0.11
C ILE A 91 -10.99 4.40 0.40
N GLY A 92 -10.51 5.45 1.08
CA GLY A 92 -9.15 5.57 1.61
C GLY A 92 -8.45 6.87 1.19
N GLY A 93 -7.78 7.53 2.14
CA GLY A 93 -7.14 8.84 1.94
C GLY A 93 -5.63 8.82 1.69
N GLY A 94 -5.03 7.65 1.44
CA GLY A 94 -3.60 7.52 1.18
C GLY A 94 -3.20 7.81 -0.27
N ASP A 95 -1.90 7.67 -0.58
CA ASP A 95 -1.35 7.90 -1.92
C ASP A 95 -2.05 7.03 -2.98
N THR A 96 -2.32 5.76 -2.68
CA THR A 96 -3.10 4.87 -3.55
C THR A 96 -4.50 5.40 -3.87
N GLY A 97 -5.15 6.04 -2.88
CA GLY A 97 -6.45 6.68 -3.09
C GLY A 97 -6.33 7.88 -4.03
N SER A 98 -5.29 8.72 -3.83
CA SER A 98 -4.97 9.82 -4.73
C SER A 98 -4.71 9.35 -6.17
N ASP A 99 -4.03 8.24 -6.36
CA ASP A 99 -3.80 7.66 -7.69
C ASP A 99 -5.10 7.15 -8.33
N CYS A 100 -5.98 6.52 -7.55
CA CYS A 100 -7.30 6.11 -8.00
C CYS A 100 -8.16 7.31 -8.45
N ILE A 101 -8.13 8.41 -7.71
CA ILE A 101 -8.84 9.66 -8.06
C ILE A 101 -8.33 10.19 -9.39
N GLY A 102 -7.02 10.41 -9.50
CA GLY A 102 -6.41 10.98 -10.71
C GLY A 102 -6.61 10.10 -11.93
N THR A 103 -6.54 8.78 -11.77
CA THR A 103 -6.78 7.83 -12.86
C THR A 103 -8.24 7.87 -13.31
N SER A 104 -9.19 7.88 -12.38
CA SER A 104 -10.62 7.93 -12.68
C SER A 104 -11.02 9.22 -13.39
N ASN A 105 -10.48 10.36 -12.96
CA ASN A 105 -10.67 11.65 -13.62
C ASN A 105 -10.16 11.64 -15.06
N ARG A 106 -8.93 11.15 -15.28
CA ARG A 106 -8.31 11.07 -16.62
C ARG A 106 -9.04 10.07 -17.54
N GLN A 107 -9.69 9.06 -16.98
CA GLN A 107 -10.54 8.11 -17.70
C GLN A 107 -11.96 8.66 -17.99
N GLY A 108 -12.28 9.89 -17.58
CA GLY A 108 -13.56 10.53 -17.89
C GLY A 108 -14.73 10.06 -17.00
N ALA A 109 -14.47 9.78 -15.72
CA ALA A 109 -15.54 9.54 -14.74
C ALA A 109 -16.59 10.65 -14.72
N ALA A 110 -17.86 10.29 -14.48
CA ALA A 110 -18.94 11.26 -14.34
C ALA A 110 -18.81 12.04 -13.03
N SER A 111 -18.40 11.34 -11.97
CA SER A 111 -18.07 11.93 -10.67
C SER A 111 -16.99 11.10 -9.97
N VAL A 112 -16.20 11.73 -9.11
CA VAL A 112 -15.24 11.07 -8.24
C VAL A 112 -15.37 11.63 -6.83
N THR A 113 -15.72 10.78 -5.87
CA THR A 113 -15.83 11.14 -4.46
C THR A 113 -14.88 10.28 -3.63
N ASN A 114 -14.09 10.90 -2.78
CA ASN A 114 -13.14 10.23 -1.90
C ASN A 114 -13.66 10.21 -0.45
N PHE A 115 -13.65 9.03 0.15
CA PHE A 115 -14.09 8.80 1.52
C PHE A 115 -12.91 8.54 2.45
N GLU A 116 -12.89 9.25 3.57
CA GLU A 116 -11.92 9.08 4.63
C GLU A 116 -12.62 8.91 5.99
N ILE A 117 -12.31 7.82 6.68
CA ILE A 117 -12.88 7.51 8.01
C ILE A 117 -12.31 8.42 9.12
N MET A 118 -11.20 9.09 8.85
CA MET A 118 -10.57 10.03 9.76
C MET A 118 -11.21 11.42 9.60
N PRO A 119 -11.22 12.23 10.66
CA PRO A 119 -11.66 13.62 10.55
C PRO A 119 -10.73 14.39 9.62
N ARG A 120 -11.28 15.44 8.98
CA ARG A 120 -10.51 16.34 8.13
C ARG A 120 -9.30 16.88 8.94
N PRO A 121 -8.05 16.65 8.48
CA PRO A 121 -6.89 17.18 9.17
C PRO A 121 -6.92 18.72 9.19
N ALA A 122 -6.21 19.34 10.14
CA ALA A 122 -6.13 20.79 10.23
C ALA A 122 -5.41 21.39 9.01
N ASP A 123 -5.77 22.61 8.61
CA ASP A 123 -5.06 23.33 7.54
C ASP A 123 -3.62 23.70 7.95
N ASP A 124 -3.40 23.89 9.26
CA ASP A 124 -2.12 24.29 9.84
C ASP A 124 -1.59 23.37 10.94
N ARG A 125 -0.32 23.61 11.35
CA ARG A 125 0.33 22.82 12.41
C ARG A 125 -0.41 23.07 13.71
N THR A 126 -0.77 21.98 14.39
CA THR A 126 -1.38 22.04 15.72
C THR A 126 -0.30 22.01 16.79
N ALA A 127 -0.67 22.38 18.03
CA ALA A 127 0.20 22.23 19.18
C ALA A 127 0.56 20.76 19.48
N GLU A 128 -0.26 19.81 19.02
CA GLU A 128 0.01 18.37 19.12
C GLU A 128 1.09 17.90 18.12
N HIS A 129 1.28 18.65 17.02
CA HIS A 129 2.25 18.34 15.97
C HIS A 129 3.13 19.57 15.61
N PRO A 130 3.89 20.10 16.59
CA PRO A 130 4.72 21.28 16.38
C PRO A 130 5.95 20.94 15.52
N TRP A 131 6.65 21.95 15.02
CA TRP A 131 7.99 21.74 14.46
C TRP A 131 8.93 21.19 15.55
N PRO A 132 9.80 20.19 15.27
CA PRO A 132 10.16 19.58 13.99
C PRO A 132 9.38 18.30 13.62
N TYR A 133 8.30 17.97 14.33
CA TYR A 133 7.50 16.78 14.02
C TYR A 133 6.85 16.89 12.63
N TRP A 134 6.49 15.74 12.07
CA TRP A 134 5.78 15.68 10.80
C TRP A 134 4.46 16.47 10.88
N PRO A 135 4.21 17.41 9.96
CA PRO A 135 2.98 18.19 9.98
C PRO A 135 1.81 17.32 9.53
N PHE A 136 0.94 16.95 10.47
CA PHE A 136 -0.33 16.28 10.17
C PHE A 136 -1.36 17.32 9.70
N LYS A 137 -1.15 17.82 8.48
CA LYS A 137 -2.00 18.84 7.84
C LYS A 137 -2.87 18.24 6.74
N HIS A 138 -3.95 18.95 6.41
CA HIS A 138 -4.76 18.66 5.23
C HIS A 138 -3.90 18.78 3.98
N LYS A 139 -3.73 17.66 3.28
CA LYS A 139 -3.00 17.62 2.02
C LYS A 139 -3.97 17.55 0.86
N THR A 140 -3.66 18.32 -0.17
CA THR A 140 -4.29 18.26 -1.49
C THR A 140 -3.20 17.86 -2.46
N SER A 141 -3.43 16.78 -3.22
CA SER A 141 -2.55 16.36 -4.31
C SER A 141 -3.08 16.90 -5.63
N SER A 142 -2.27 16.83 -6.70
CA SER A 142 -2.71 17.21 -8.04
C SER A 142 -3.95 16.42 -8.49
N SER A 143 -4.08 15.14 -8.10
CA SER A 143 -5.27 14.34 -8.39
C SER A 143 -6.55 14.92 -7.76
N HIS A 144 -6.45 15.48 -6.55
CA HIS A 144 -7.59 16.13 -5.91
C HIS A 144 -7.94 17.45 -6.60
N GLU A 145 -6.93 18.19 -7.07
CA GLU A 145 -7.12 19.45 -7.81
C GLU A 145 -7.77 19.23 -9.19
N GLU A 146 -7.57 18.06 -9.80
CA GLU A 146 -8.22 17.65 -11.05
C GLU A 146 -9.74 17.43 -10.92
N GLY A 147 -10.24 17.27 -9.68
CA GLY A 147 -11.67 17.14 -9.40
C GLY A 147 -11.95 15.93 -8.51
N SER A 148 -12.19 16.18 -7.22
CA SER A 148 -12.77 15.17 -6.33
C SER A 148 -13.54 15.83 -5.21
N GLU A 149 -14.75 15.35 -4.94
CA GLU A 149 -15.42 15.63 -3.68
C GLU A 149 -14.75 14.81 -2.58
N ARG A 150 -14.60 15.37 -1.37
CA ARG A 150 -13.92 14.71 -0.25
C ARG A 150 -14.82 14.71 0.97
N GLU A 151 -15.16 13.51 1.42
CA GLU A 151 -15.96 13.28 2.61
C GLU A 151 -15.06 12.68 3.70
N PHE A 152 -15.03 13.35 4.84
CA PHE A 152 -14.27 12.95 6.01
C PHE A 152 -15.20 12.46 7.09
N SER A 153 -14.66 11.76 8.09
CA SER A 153 -15.47 11.25 9.19
C SER A 153 -16.64 10.40 8.68
N ILE A 154 -16.43 9.63 7.62
CA ILE A 154 -17.47 8.85 6.95
C ILE A 154 -17.13 7.36 6.98
N MET A 155 -18.13 6.52 7.26
CA MET A 155 -18.00 5.07 7.28
C MET A 155 -19.01 4.43 6.34
N THR A 156 -18.52 3.59 5.42
CA THR A 156 -19.37 2.78 4.54
C THR A 156 -19.98 1.61 5.31
N LYS A 157 -21.29 1.44 5.18
CA LYS A 157 -22.09 0.43 5.89
C LYS A 157 -22.49 -0.74 4.99
N GLU A 158 -22.78 -0.45 3.73
CA GLU A 158 -23.32 -1.43 2.77
C GLU A 158 -23.03 -0.96 1.34
N PHE A 159 -22.71 -1.92 0.46
CA PHE A 159 -22.75 -1.72 -0.99
C PHE A 159 -24.10 -2.22 -1.53
N VAL A 160 -24.78 -1.38 -2.28
CA VAL A 160 -26.12 -1.64 -2.82
C VAL A 160 -25.98 -2.08 -4.27
N THR A 161 -26.71 -3.14 -4.64
CA THR A 161 -26.70 -3.70 -5.99
C THR A 161 -28.02 -3.49 -6.72
N ASP A 162 -27.96 -3.49 -8.05
CA ASP A 162 -29.12 -3.65 -8.93
C ASP A 162 -29.62 -5.11 -8.96
N ASP A 163 -30.73 -5.35 -9.66
CA ASP A 163 -31.33 -6.69 -9.81
C ASP A 163 -30.40 -7.70 -10.53
N GLU A 164 -29.36 -7.22 -11.21
CA GLU A 164 -28.34 -8.03 -11.91
C GLU A 164 -27.09 -8.28 -11.04
N GLY A 165 -27.07 -7.79 -9.79
CA GLY A 165 -25.98 -7.95 -8.84
C GLY A 165 -24.77 -7.02 -9.10
N ARG A 166 -24.96 -5.93 -9.85
CA ARG A 166 -23.93 -4.89 -10.07
C ARG A 166 -24.12 -3.76 -9.08
N LEU A 167 -23.02 -3.16 -8.67
CA LEU A 167 -23.01 -1.99 -7.81
C LEU A 167 -23.81 -0.85 -8.45
N SER A 168 -24.78 -0.32 -7.71
CA SER A 168 -25.60 0.83 -8.09
C SER A 168 -25.46 1.99 -7.09
N GLY A 169 -25.01 1.69 -5.88
CA GLY A 169 -24.78 2.68 -4.84
C GLY A 169 -24.13 2.11 -3.60
N LEU A 170 -23.99 2.94 -2.57
CA LEU A 170 -23.60 2.50 -1.24
C LEU A 170 -24.24 3.36 -0.16
N LYS A 171 -24.28 2.82 1.05
CA LYS A 171 -24.77 3.53 2.24
C LYS A 171 -23.62 3.88 3.16
N THR A 172 -23.68 5.07 3.73
CA THR A 172 -22.70 5.56 4.69
C THR A 172 -23.36 6.11 5.93
N VAL A 173 -22.60 6.22 7.01
CA VAL A 173 -22.94 6.97 8.21
C VAL A 173 -21.79 7.92 8.55
N GLN A 174 -22.09 9.07 9.14
CA GLN A 174 -21.05 9.93 9.71
C GLN A 174 -20.55 9.32 11.02
N VAL A 175 -19.26 9.50 11.29
CA VAL A 175 -18.56 8.92 12.43
C VAL A 175 -17.60 9.92 13.07
N ARG A 176 -17.40 9.79 14.37
CA ARG A 176 -16.35 10.49 15.10
C ARG A 176 -15.52 9.54 15.93
N TRP A 177 -14.27 9.93 16.12
CA TRP A 177 -13.35 9.22 17.00
C TRP A 177 -13.43 9.79 18.41
N GLU A 178 -13.79 8.97 19.38
CA GLU A 178 -13.68 9.29 20.79
C GLU A 178 -12.37 8.71 21.35
N LYS A 179 -11.59 9.55 22.02
CA LYS A 179 -10.37 9.13 22.70
C LYS A 179 -10.54 9.38 24.19
N GLN A 180 -10.49 8.30 24.97
CA GLN A 180 -10.41 8.36 26.43
C GLN A 180 -8.97 8.07 26.87
N GLU A 181 -8.53 8.69 27.95
CA GLU A 181 -7.16 8.52 28.46
C GLU A 181 -6.90 7.06 28.84
N GLY A 182 -5.80 6.49 28.35
CA GLY A 182 -5.45 5.08 28.57
C GLY A 182 -6.21 4.07 27.70
N GLU A 183 -7.22 4.48 26.93
CA GLU A 183 -7.97 3.59 26.02
C GLU A 183 -7.58 3.76 24.56
N ARG A 184 -7.85 2.72 23.76
CA ARG A 184 -7.77 2.83 22.30
C ARG A 184 -8.91 3.72 21.80
N PRO A 185 -8.66 4.58 20.79
CA PRO A 185 -9.72 5.36 20.17
C PRO A 185 -10.89 4.49 19.72
N LYS A 186 -12.11 4.91 20.04
CA LYS A 186 -13.36 4.23 19.66
C LYS A 186 -14.04 5.04 18.56
N LEU A 187 -14.51 4.34 17.54
CA LEU A 187 -15.32 4.94 16.49
C LEU A 187 -16.79 4.95 16.92
N VAL A 188 -17.44 6.10 16.84
CA VAL A 188 -18.84 6.29 17.22
C VAL A 188 -19.62 6.78 16.02
N GLU A 189 -20.73 6.12 15.71
CA GLU A 189 -21.66 6.51 14.64
C GLU A 189 -22.54 7.67 15.09
N GLU A 190 -22.70 8.66 14.23
CA GLU A 190 -23.60 9.79 14.46
C GLU A 190 -25.05 9.38 14.14
N PRO A 191 -25.99 9.47 15.09
CA PRO A 191 -27.38 9.10 14.86
C PRO A 191 -28.02 9.91 13.72
N ASN A 192 -28.87 9.26 12.91
CA ASN A 192 -29.60 9.88 11.80
C ASN A 192 -28.71 10.53 10.72
N SER A 193 -27.46 10.07 10.57
CA SER A 193 -26.54 10.56 9.55
C SER A 193 -26.38 9.61 8.35
N GLU A 194 -27.28 8.65 8.22
CA GLU A 194 -27.29 7.72 7.09
C GLU A 194 -27.50 8.48 5.78
N LYS A 195 -26.68 8.14 4.78
CA LYS A 195 -26.75 8.72 3.44
C LYS A 195 -26.48 7.66 2.39
N GLU A 196 -27.25 7.69 1.31
CA GLU A 196 -27.02 6.88 0.12
C GLU A 196 -26.25 7.68 -0.93
N TRP A 197 -25.37 6.99 -1.65
CA TRP A 197 -24.55 7.57 -2.71
C TRP A 197 -24.68 6.75 -3.99
N PRO A 198 -24.92 7.37 -5.16
CA PRO A 198 -24.81 6.68 -6.43
C PRO A 198 -23.36 6.24 -6.64
N CYS A 199 -23.16 4.99 -7.04
CA CYS A 199 -21.83 4.42 -7.20
C CYS A 199 -21.89 3.28 -8.22
N ASP A 200 -21.14 3.42 -9.29
CA ASP A 200 -21.01 2.39 -10.32
C ASP A 200 -19.68 1.63 -10.19
N LEU A 201 -18.69 2.25 -9.52
CA LEU A 201 -17.36 1.70 -9.28
C LEU A 201 -16.82 2.18 -7.92
N ALA A 202 -16.70 1.26 -6.97
CA ALA A 202 -16.04 1.51 -5.68
C ALA A 202 -14.60 1.00 -5.71
N LEU A 203 -13.64 1.88 -5.43
CA LEU A 203 -12.21 1.56 -5.40
C LEU A 203 -11.72 1.50 -3.94
N LEU A 204 -11.35 0.32 -3.48
CA LEU A 204 -10.85 0.08 -2.12
C LEU A 204 -9.35 0.37 -2.05
N ALA A 205 -8.99 1.52 -1.48
CA ALA A 205 -7.62 1.99 -1.28
C ALA A 205 -7.24 1.97 0.22
N LEU A 206 -7.50 0.84 0.88
CA LEU A 206 -7.40 0.67 2.33
C LEU A 206 -5.98 0.29 2.82
N GLY A 207 -5.05 0.05 1.88
CA GLY A 207 -3.68 -0.36 2.15
C GLY A 207 -3.51 -1.86 2.38
N PHE A 208 -2.32 -2.24 2.87
CA PHE A 208 -1.87 -3.61 3.01
C PHE A 208 -1.45 -3.92 4.45
N THR A 209 -1.53 -5.20 4.84
CA THR A 209 -1.16 -5.66 6.17
C THR A 209 0.25 -6.25 6.24
N GLY A 210 0.76 -6.82 5.15
CA GLY A 210 2.05 -7.50 5.10
C GLY A 210 2.22 -8.35 3.83
N PRO A 211 3.31 -9.11 3.70
CA PRO A 211 3.49 -10.09 2.63
C PRO A 211 2.54 -11.29 2.77
N GLU A 212 2.36 -12.09 1.71
CA GLU A 212 1.70 -13.39 1.86
C GLU A 212 2.50 -14.30 2.81
N PRO A 213 1.83 -15.00 3.75
CA PRO A 213 2.53 -15.83 4.74
C PRO A 213 3.15 -17.09 4.11
N THR A 214 2.64 -17.53 2.96
CA THR A 214 3.00 -18.81 2.32
C THR A 214 4.50 -19.00 2.10
N LEU A 215 5.23 -17.94 1.70
CA LEU A 215 6.68 -18.03 1.49
C LEU A 215 7.42 -18.14 2.83
N ALA A 216 7.00 -17.39 3.84
CA ALA A 216 7.57 -17.47 5.18
C ALA A 216 7.34 -18.84 5.81
N GLU A 217 6.12 -19.39 5.67
CA GLU A 217 5.76 -20.74 6.12
C GLU A 217 6.62 -21.82 5.45
N GLN A 218 6.76 -21.76 4.13
CA GLN A 218 7.58 -22.72 3.37
C GLN A 218 9.06 -22.67 3.76
N LEU A 219 9.57 -21.49 4.11
CA LEU A 219 10.96 -21.29 4.52
C LEU A 219 11.18 -21.51 6.03
N GLY A 220 10.13 -21.60 6.85
CA GLY A 220 10.26 -21.64 8.30
C GLY A 220 10.73 -20.31 8.91
N ILE A 221 10.37 -19.19 8.27
CA ILE A 221 10.73 -17.84 8.70
C ILE A 221 9.67 -17.31 9.67
N GLN A 222 10.12 -16.69 10.76
CA GLN A 222 9.25 -16.07 11.75
C GLN A 222 8.67 -14.75 11.22
N LEU A 223 7.41 -14.47 11.57
CA LEU A 223 6.77 -13.18 11.32
C LEU A 223 6.76 -12.35 12.61
N ASP A 224 6.75 -11.03 12.47
CA ASP A 224 6.55 -10.11 13.59
C ASP A 224 5.05 -10.01 13.99
N GLU A 225 4.75 -9.27 15.06
CA GLU A 225 3.37 -9.05 15.54
C GLU A 225 2.45 -8.36 14.52
N ARG A 226 3.03 -7.81 13.45
CA ARG A 226 2.34 -7.09 12.37
C ARG A 226 2.32 -7.90 11.07
N SER A 227 2.65 -9.20 11.11
CA SER A 227 2.70 -10.12 9.96
C SER A 227 3.82 -9.88 8.94
N ASN A 228 4.77 -8.99 9.21
CA ASN A 228 5.94 -8.81 8.35
C ASN A 228 6.99 -9.88 8.61
N ILE A 229 7.92 -10.08 7.67
CA ILE A 229 9.09 -10.93 7.91
C ILE A 229 9.89 -10.38 9.10
N ASN A 230 10.07 -11.20 10.13
CA ASN A 230 10.81 -10.83 11.32
C ASN A 230 12.32 -10.82 11.00
N ALA A 231 12.82 -9.65 10.64
CA ALA A 231 14.24 -9.38 10.55
C ALA A 231 14.57 -8.05 11.24
N ASP A 232 15.67 -8.05 11.99
CA ASP A 232 16.07 -6.90 12.78
C ASP A 232 16.64 -5.75 11.90
N THR A 233 16.68 -4.53 12.43
CA THR A 233 17.10 -3.33 11.67
C THR A 233 18.61 -3.07 11.68
N LYS A 234 19.39 -3.94 12.32
CA LYS A 234 20.85 -3.89 12.39
C LYS A 234 21.47 -4.85 11.39
N SER A 235 21.07 -6.12 11.41
CA SER A 235 21.57 -7.20 10.55
C SER A 235 20.70 -7.44 9.32
N TYR A 236 19.41 -7.07 9.35
CA TYR A 236 18.40 -7.44 8.35
C TYR A 236 18.26 -8.96 8.15
N GLN A 237 18.83 -9.78 9.04
CA GLN A 237 18.70 -11.23 9.02
C GLN A 237 17.39 -11.68 9.66
N THR A 238 16.82 -12.74 9.09
CA THR A 238 15.73 -13.50 9.68
C THR A 238 16.27 -14.47 10.74
N ASN A 239 15.40 -15.33 11.29
CA ASN A 239 15.84 -16.46 12.12
C ASN A 239 16.69 -17.49 11.35
N ILE A 240 16.82 -17.37 10.02
CA ILE A 240 17.67 -18.21 9.18
C ILE A 240 18.89 -17.36 8.74
N PRO A 241 20.12 -17.70 9.16
CA PRO A 241 21.28 -16.80 9.04
C PRO A 241 21.60 -16.29 7.62
N HIS A 242 21.34 -17.09 6.58
CA HIS A 242 21.63 -16.73 5.19
C HIS A 242 20.43 -16.09 4.46
N ILE A 243 19.31 -15.87 5.16
CA ILE A 243 18.11 -15.22 4.61
C ILE A 243 17.87 -13.90 5.32
N PHE A 244 17.80 -12.85 4.52
CA PHE A 244 17.61 -11.45 4.91
C PHE A 244 16.27 -10.94 4.41
N ALA A 245 15.78 -9.82 4.94
CA ALA A 245 14.58 -9.16 4.43
C ALA A 245 14.72 -7.64 4.46
N ALA A 246 14.18 -6.95 3.45
CA ALA A 246 14.25 -5.49 3.35
C ALA A 246 13.00 -4.90 2.71
N GLY A 247 12.78 -3.60 2.93
CA GLY A 247 11.65 -2.87 2.37
C GLY A 247 10.33 -3.31 2.98
N ASP A 248 9.25 -3.19 2.22
CA ASP A 248 7.89 -3.39 2.74
C ASP A 248 7.63 -4.80 3.29
N MET A 249 8.38 -5.80 2.82
CA MET A 249 8.26 -7.17 3.33
C MET A 249 8.70 -7.32 4.79
N ARG A 250 9.61 -6.45 5.24
CA ARG A 250 10.14 -6.38 6.62
C ARG A 250 9.51 -5.24 7.43
N ARG A 251 9.34 -4.08 6.79
CA ARG A 251 8.87 -2.83 7.41
C ARG A 251 7.35 -2.74 7.50
N GLY A 252 6.65 -3.40 6.59
CA GLY A 252 5.28 -3.07 6.18
C GLY A 252 5.26 -1.91 5.19
N GLN A 253 4.10 -1.70 4.55
CA GLN A 253 3.88 -0.65 3.55
C GLN A 253 4.48 0.71 3.96
N SER A 254 5.36 1.28 3.12
CA SER A 254 6.03 2.53 3.42
C SER A 254 6.42 3.31 2.17
N LEU A 255 7.18 4.39 2.36
CA LEU A 255 7.67 5.22 1.26
C LEU A 255 8.81 4.53 0.51
N ILE A 256 8.92 4.79 -0.79
CA ILE A 256 10.00 4.27 -1.64
C ILE A 256 11.41 4.57 -1.10
N VAL A 257 11.60 5.72 -0.44
CA VAL A 257 12.89 6.09 0.17
C VAL A 257 13.28 5.14 1.30
N TRP A 258 12.31 4.59 2.04
CA TRP A 258 12.57 3.58 3.06
C TRP A 258 12.95 2.25 2.44
N ALA A 259 12.27 1.83 1.37
CA ALA A 259 12.63 0.61 0.64
C ALA A 259 14.07 0.69 0.08
N ILE A 260 14.45 1.82 -0.52
CA ILE A 260 15.82 2.05 -1.01
C ILE A 260 16.83 2.06 0.15
N SER A 261 16.51 2.74 1.25
CA SER A 261 17.37 2.81 2.44
C SER A 261 17.60 1.42 3.04
N GLU A 262 16.54 0.66 3.26
CA GLU A 262 16.64 -0.71 3.81
C GLU A 262 17.35 -1.66 2.84
N GLY A 263 17.13 -1.54 1.53
CA GLY A 263 17.86 -2.34 0.53
C GLY A 263 19.37 -2.08 0.57
N ARG A 264 19.80 -0.83 0.73
CA ARG A 264 21.23 -0.47 0.87
C ARG A 264 21.84 -1.02 2.16
N GLU A 265 21.10 -0.92 3.27
CA GLU A 265 21.56 -1.45 4.55
C GLU A 265 21.61 -2.98 4.54
N ALA A 266 20.63 -3.66 3.94
CA ALA A 266 20.66 -5.11 3.77
C ALA A 266 21.84 -5.55 2.89
N ALA A 267 22.14 -4.82 1.80
CA ALA A 267 23.31 -5.10 0.97
C ALA A 267 24.63 -5.00 1.76
N TYR A 268 24.77 -3.98 2.62
CA TYR A 268 25.90 -3.86 3.54
C TYR A 268 26.04 -5.09 4.44
N GLN A 269 24.93 -5.55 5.04
CA GLN A 269 24.96 -6.69 5.96
C GLN A 269 25.20 -8.03 5.26
N VAL A 270 24.66 -8.20 4.05
CA VAL A 270 24.92 -9.38 3.21
C VAL A 270 26.38 -9.44 2.78
N ASP A 271 26.97 -8.32 2.36
CA ASP A 271 28.40 -8.29 2.00
C ASP A 271 29.29 -8.60 3.20
N GLN A 272 28.99 -8.04 4.37
CA GLN A 272 29.66 -8.41 5.64
C GLN A 272 29.51 -9.90 5.96
N PHE A 273 28.32 -10.47 5.76
CA PHE A 273 28.06 -11.89 6.02
C PHE A 273 28.85 -12.81 5.08
N LEU A 274 28.92 -12.48 3.79
CA LEU A 274 29.62 -13.28 2.78
C LEU A 274 31.14 -13.12 2.84
N MET A 275 31.63 -11.90 3.06
CA MET A 275 33.04 -11.54 2.93
C MET A 275 33.77 -11.41 4.27
N GLY A 276 33.04 -11.31 5.38
CA GLY A 276 33.57 -11.04 6.72
C GLY A 276 33.94 -9.57 6.99
N THR A 277 34.07 -8.76 5.93
CA THR A 277 34.29 -7.30 5.97
C THR A 277 33.58 -6.65 4.77
N THR A 278 33.12 -5.40 4.89
CA THR A 278 32.56 -4.62 3.78
C THR A 278 33.20 -3.25 3.66
N GLN A 279 33.19 -2.72 2.44
CA GLN A 279 33.47 -1.31 2.14
C GLN A 279 32.22 -0.55 1.68
N LEU A 280 31.04 -1.20 1.68
CA LEU A 280 29.80 -0.55 1.29
C LEU A 280 29.43 0.56 2.29
N PRO A 281 28.81 1.65 1.84
CA PRO A 281 28.37 2.72 2.73
C PRO A 281 27.11 2.33 3.52
N THR A 282 27.01 2.79 4.77
CA THR A 282 25.82 2.65 5.64
C THR A 282 25.36 4.02 6.18
N LYS A 283 24.08 4.15 6.51
CA LYS A 283 23.47 5.35 7.09
C LYS A 283 24.14 5.83 8.39
N LYS A 284 24.78 4.93 9.16
CA LYS A 284 25.42 5.28 10.44
C LYS A 284 26.73 6.06 10.31
N HIS A 285 27.36 6.00 9.13
CA HIS A 285 28.70 6.56 8.89
C HIS A 285 28.74 7.52 7.69
N GLY A 286 27.59 7.94 7.15
CA GLY A 286 27.48 8.88 6.02
C GLY A 286 26.87 10.25 6.40
N ASP A 287 27.07 11.24 5.53
CA ASP A 287 26.79 12.70 5.64
C ASP A 287 25.32 13.13 5.86
N LEU A 288 24.47 12.33 6.52
CA LEU A 288 23.14 12.77 6.94
C LEU A 288 23.18 13.15 8.42
N PRO A 289 22.55 14.28 8.83
CA PRO A 289 22.61 14.74 10.21
C PRO A 289 22.03 13.69 11.16
N ASN A 290 22.90 13.10 11.97
CA ASN A 290 22.51 12.35 13.16
C ASN A 290 21.92 13.37 14.15
N HIS A 291 20.59 13.37 14.30
CA HIS A 291 19.98 14.04 15.44
C HIS A 291 20.11 13.15 16.69
N PRO A 292 20.51 13.73 17.84
CA PRO A 292 20.67 13.02 19.11
C PRO A 292 19.34 12.47 19.66
#